data_AF-A0A9X3BYS5-F1
#
_entry.id   AF-A0A9X3BYS5-F1
#
_cell.length_a   1.000
_cell.length_b   1.000
_cell.length_c   1.000
_cell.angle_alpha   90.00
_cell.angle_beta   90.00
_cell.angle_gamma   90.00
#
_symmetry.space_group_name_H-M   'P 1'
#
loop_
_entity.id
_entity.type
_entity.pdbx_description
1 polymer ?
#
loop_
_entity_poly.entity_id
_entity_poly.type
_entity_poly.pdbx_seq_one_letter_code
_entity_poly.pdbx_strand_id
1 'polypeptide(L)'
;MALDHYLTLGRSGLRVSPFALGAMTFGDDPGGAGCSVEESEAIIDGYLERGGNFIDTANFYTNGHSEKIVGDYLAKNPHRRDRVVVASKFFTNMTPGDPNGGG
;
A
#
# COMPACT_ATOMS: atom_id res chain seq x y z
N MET A 1 14.53 -10.16 -12.09
CA MET A 1 14.59 -10.81 -10.76
C MET A 1 13.16 -11.18 -10.39
N ALA A 2 12.89 -12.39 -9.93
CA ALA A 2 11.54 -12.81 -9.55
C ALA A 2 11.12 -12.11 -8.24
N LEU A 3 9.81 -11.88 -8.03
CA LEU A 3 9.31 -11.13 -6.87
C LEU A 3 9.50 -11.88 -5.54
N ASP A 4 9.64 -13.21 -5.59
CA ASP A 4 9.89 -14.10 -4.47
C ASP A 4 11.38 -14.21 -4.07
N HIS A 5 12.29 -13.55 -4.81
CA HIS A 5 13.69 -13.43 -4.41
C HIS A 5 13.87 -12.30 -3.39
N TYR A 6 13.50 -12.56 -2.15
CA TYR A 6 13.47 -11.53 -1.10
C TYR A 6 14.86 -11.03 -0.70
N LEU A 7 14.96 -9.71 -0.57
CA LEU A 7 16.14 -8.98 -0.13
C LEU A 7 15.93 -8.43 1.29
N THR A 8 17.02 -8.24 2.03
CA THR A 8 16.95 -7.58 3.34
C THR A 8 16.79 -6.08 3.18
N LEU A 9 15.80 -5.47 3.84
CA LEU A 9 15.60 -4.02 3.83
C LEU A 9 16.50 -3.35 4.87
N GLY A 10 17.74 -3.05 4.47
CA GLY A 10 18.75 -2.43 5.33
C GLY A 10 18.96 -3.21 6.64
N ARG A 11 18.86 -2.51 7.78
CA ARG A 11 19.03 -3.08 9.13
C ARG A 11 17.72 -3.40 9.86
N SER A 12 16.58 -3.36 9.16
CA SER A 12 15.25 -3.52 9.77
C SER A 12 14.92 -4.95 10.19
N GLY A 13 15.63 -5.96 9.66
CA GLY A 13 15.27 -7.37 9.79
C GLY A 13 14.14 -7.82 8.84
N LEU A 14 13.53 -6.91 8.08
CA LEU A 14 12.50 -7.24 7.09
C LEU A 14 13.11 -7.87 5.84
N ARG A 15 12.40 -8.84 5.27
CA ARG A 15 12.68 -9.44 3.96
C ARG A 15 11.58 -9.00 2.99
N VAL A 16 11.97 -8.27 1.94
CA VAL A 16 11.04 -7.66 0.98
C VAL A 16 11.33 -8.12 -0.44
N SER A 17 10.31 -8.15 -1.29
CA SER A 17 10.45 -8.34 -2.73
C SER A 17 11.39 -7.29 -3.32
N PRO A 18 12.11 -7.60 -4.41
CA PRO A 18 13.01 -6.65 -5.06
C PRO A 18 12.28 -5.43 -5.63
N PHE A 19 10.96 -5.52 -5.81
CA PHE A 19 10.09 -4.41 -6.22
C PHE A 19 8.91 -4.29 -5.25
N ALA A 20 8.64 -3.06 -4.82
CA ALA A 20 7.44 -2.71 -4.06
C ALA A 20 6.25 -2.46 -4.99
N LEU A 21 5.06 -2.84 -4.57
CA LEU A 21 3.80 -2.42 -5.16
C LEU A 21 3.41 -1.05 -4.62
N GLY A 22 3.50 -0.01 -5.44
CA GLY A 22 3.02 1.32 -5.09
C GLY A 22 1.50 1.43 -5.23
N ALA A 23 0.83 1.92 -4.18
CA ALA A 23 -0.62 2.03 -4.09
C ALA A 23 -1.14 3.47 -4.26
N MET A 24 -0.36 4.37 -4.85
CA MET A 24 -0.76 5.79 -5.04
C MET A 24 -2.04 5.95 -5.87
N THR A 25 -2.29 5.00 -6.78
CA THR A 25 -3.45 5.00 -7.67
C THR A 25 -4.58 4.10 -7.17
N PHE A 26 -4.56 3.64 -5.92
CA PHE A 26 -5.67 2.86 -5.37
C PHE A 26 -6.76 3.80 -4.85
N GLY A 27 -8.00 3.54 -5.27
CA GLY A 27 -9.16 4.38 -5.02
C GLY A 27 -9.46 5.33 -6.17
N ASP A 28 -10.72 5.74 -6.28
CA ASP A 28 -11.26 6.58 -7.34
C ASP A 28 -11.88 7.90 -6.80
N ASP A 29 -11.47 8.31 -5.59
CA ASP A 29 -11.97 9.53 -4.96
C ASP A 29 -11.72 10.77 -5.82
N PRO A 30 -12.63 11.76 -5.79
CA PRO A 30 -12.49 13.00 -6.52
C PRO A 30 -11.13 13.68 -6.28
N GLY A 31 -10.44 14.02 -7.38
CA GLY A 31 -9.11 14.62 -7.35
C GLY A 31 -7.95 13.61 -7.33
N GLY A 32 -8.23 12.32 -7.23
CA GLY A 32 -7.28 11.23 -7.46
C GLY A 32 -7.19 10.85 -8.94
N ALA A 33 -6.08 10.23 -9.34
CA ALA A 33 -5.87 9.62 -10.67
C ALA A 33 -5.83 8.09 -10.57
N GLY A 34 -6.66 7.53 -9.69
CA GLY A 34 -6.63 6.11 -9.34
C GLY A 34 -7.68 5.24 -10.02
N CYS A 35 -7.81 4.01 -9.55
CA CYS A 35 -8.72 3.00 -10.05
C CYS A 35 -9.72 2.52 -8.99
N SER A 36 -10.74 1.78 -9.42
CA SER A 36 -11.78 1.28 -8.52
C SER A 36 -11.20 0.36 -7.44
N VAL A 37 -11.99 0.12 -6.39
CA VAL A 37 -11.61 -0.83 -5.33
C VAL A 37 -11.36 -2.22 -5.92
N GLU A 38 -12.22 -2.69 -6.82
CA GLU A 38 -12.11 -4.01 -7.45
C GLU A 38 -10.83 -4.13 -8.28
N GLU A 39 -10.48 -3.10 -9.05
CA GLU A 39 -9.24 -3.08 -9.83
C GLU A 39 -8.01 -3.02 -8.91
N SER A 40 -8.08 -2.24 -7.84
CA SER A 40 -7.02 -2.17 -6.82
C SER A 40 -6.78 -3.54 -6.16
N GLU A 41 -7.85 -4.22 -5.75
CA GLU A 41 -7.76 -5.57 -5.16
C GLU A 41 -7.20 -6.59 -6.15
N ALA A 42 -7.60 -6.52 -7.43
CA ALA A 42 -7.06 -7.39 -8.49
C ALA A 42 -5.56 -7.15 -8.74
N ILE A 43 -5.10 -5.90 -8.66
CA ILE A 43 -3.67 -5.56 -8.74
C ILE A 43 -2.91 -6.15 -7.55
N ILE A 44 -3.45 -6.05 -6.33
CA ILE A 44 -2.83 -6.65 -5.13
C ILE A 44 -2.74 -8.16 -5.30
N ASP A 45 -3.81 -8.83 -5.72
CA ASP A 45 -3.82 -10.27 -5.98
C ASP A 45 -2.74 -10.65 -6.99
N GLY A 46 -2.70 -9.98 -8.15
CA GLY A 46 -1.71 -10.27 -9.18
C GLY A 46 -0.26 -10.09 -8.73
N TYR A 47 0.01 -9.13 -7.85
CA TYR A 47 1.34 -8.92 -7.27
C TYR A 47 1.70 -10.02 -6.27
N LEU A 48 0.79 -10.34 -5.34
CA LEU A 48 1.02 -11.35 -4.29
C LEU A 48 1.12 -12.77 -4.87
N GLU A 49 0.31 -13.11 -5.87
CA GLU A 49 0.37 -14.40 -6.57
C GLU A 49 1.71 -14.65 -7.28
N ARG A 50 2.38 -13.59 -7.70
CA ARG A 50 3.72 -13.65 -8.32
C ARG A 50 4.85 -13.70 -7.29
N GLY A 51 4.52 -13.76 -6.00
CA GLY A 51 5.49 -13.80 -4.89
C GLY A 51 5.86 -12.42 -4.34
N GLY A 52 5.15 -11.37 -4.75
CA GLY A 52 5.27 -10.03 -4.16
C GLY A 52 4.92 -10.04 -2.67
N ASN A 53 5.59 -9.21 -1.88
CA ASN A 53 5.29 -9.07 -0.45
C ASN A 53 5.40 -7.66 0.12
N PHE A 54 5.70 -6.65 -0.69
CA PHE A 54 6.00 -5.31 -0.21
C PHE A 54 5.04 -4.29 -0.82
N ILE A 55 4.11 -3.77 -0.03
CA ILE A 55 3.10 -2.79 -0.45
C ILE A 55 3.43 -1.44 0.16
N ASP A 56 3.47 -0.41 -0.68
CA ASP A 56 3.75 0.98 -0.33
C ASP A 56 2.50 1.83 -0.49
N THR A 57 2.08 2.51 0.58
CA THR A 57 0.96 3.45 0.60
C THR A 57 1.33 4.74 1.35
N ALA A 58 0.38 5.65 1.53
CA ALA A 58 0.52 6.87 2.31
C ALA A 58 -0.86 7.44 2.68
N ASN A 59 -0.92 8.20 3.76
CA ASN A 59 -2.14 8.87 4.23
C ASN A 59 -2.81 9.75 3.16
N PHE A 60 -2.02 10.36 2.27
CA PHE A 60 -2.54 11.25 1.21
C PHE A 60 -3.07 10.52 -0.02
N TYR A 61 -2.65 9.27 -0.25
CA TYR A 61 -2.91 8.59 -1.51
C TYR A 61 -4.42 8.41 -1.67
N THR A 62 -4.95 9.04 -2.71
CA THR A 62 -6.38 9.14 -3.00
C THR A 62 -7.18 9.58 -1.77
N ASN A 63 -6.74 10.65 -1.10
CA ASN A 63 -7.36 11.20 0.11
C ASN A 63 -7.50 10.17 1.26
N GLY A 64 -6.56 9.23 1.36
CA GLY A 64 -6.54 8.18 2.39
C GLY A 64 -7.28 6.91 2.01
N HIS A 65 -7.97 6.88 0.85
CA HIS A 65 -8.67 5.67 0.40
C HIS A 65 -7.71 4.53 0.08
N SER A 66 -6.49 4.83 -0.38
CA SER A 66 -5.46 3.81 -0.63
C SER A 66 -5.17 2.96 0.62
N GLU A 67 -4.97 3.59 1.78
CA GLU A 67 -4.74 2.87 3.05
C GLU A 67 -5.96 2.05 3.46
N LYS A 68 -7.16 2.59 3.25
CA LYS A 68 -8.41 1.88 3.52
C LYS A 68 -8.57 0.65 2.63
N ILE A 69 -8.29 0.74 1.34
CA ILE A 69 -8.34 -0.40 0.41
C ILE A 69 -7.35 -1.48 0.82
N VAL A 70 -6.09 -1.12 1.10
CA VAL A 70 -5.06 -2.08 1.55
C VAL A 70 -5.48 -2.74 2.88
N GLY A 71 -6.00 -1.95 3.82
CA GLY A 71 -6.49 -2.44 5.11
C GLY A 71 -7.67 -3.40 4.99
N ASP A 72 -8.70 -3.01 4.23
CA ASP A 72 -9.90 -3.83 4.01
C ASP A 72 -9.55 -5.12 3.27
N TYR A 73 -8.67 -5.05 2.26
CA TYR A 73 -8.20 -6.23 1.53
C TYR A 73 -7.48 -7.23 2.45
N LEU A 74 -6.58 -6.77 3.32
CA LEU A 74 -5.87 -7.63 4.27
C LEU A 74 -6.79 -8.17 5.36
N ALA A 75 -7.80 -7.41 5.78
CA ALA A 75 -8.82 -7.87 6.73
C ALA A 75 -9.69 -8.98 6.14
N LYS A 76 -10.05 -8.89 4.85
CA LYS A 76 -10.73 -9.97 4.10
C LYS A 76 -9.83 -11.20 3.90
N ASN A 77 -8.51 -11.02 3.89
CA ASN A 77 -7.51 -12.06 3.63
C ASN A 77 -6.50 -12.23 4.80
N PRO A 78 -6.95 -12.64 6.01
CA PRO A 78 -6.10 -12.64 7.20
C PRO A 78 -4.86 -13.52 7.07
N HIS A 79 -4.95 -14.63 6.32
CA HIS A 79 -3.83 -15.52 6.02
C HIS A 79 -2.70 -14.87 5.20
N ARG A 80 -2.96 -13.73 4.56
CA ARG A 80 -1.95 -12.96 3.81
C ARG A 80 -1.25 -11.92 4.68
N ARG A 81 -1.86 -11.47 5.78
CA ARG A 81 -1.33 -10.35 6.57
C ARG A 81 0.09 -10.61 7.08
N ASP A 82 0.36 -11.80 7.62
CA ASP A 82 1.69 -12.17 8.15
C ASP A 82 2.76 -12.31 7.05
N ARG A 83 2.34 -12.34 5.78
CA ARG A 83 3.23 -12.51 4.63
C ARG A 83 3.52 -11.20 3.91
N VAL A 84 2.88 -10.09 4.28
CA VAL A 84 3.02 -8.79 3.62
C VAL A 84 3.69 -7.77 4.54
N VAL A 85 4.70 -7.10 4.00
CA VAL A 85 5.27 -5.86 4.54
C VAL A 85 4.47 -4.69 3.99
N VAL A 86 3.82 -3.95 4.88
CA VAL A 86 3.11 -2.71 4.54
C VAL A 86 3.97 -1.54 4.99
N ALA A 87 4.35 -0.67 4.07
CA ALA A 87 4.96 0.62 4.36
C ALA A 87 3.95 1.74 4.10
N SER A 88 3.80 2.63 5.07
CA SER A 88 3.03 3.86 4.91
C SER A 88 3.87 5.08 5.25
N LYS A 89 3.37 6.25 4.87
CA LYS A 89 4.00 7.56 5.02
C LYS A 89 2.95 8.54 5.50
N PHE A 90 3.40 9.52 6.27
CA PHE A 90 2.63 10.71 6.60
C PHE A 90 3.51 11.94 6.35
N PHE A 91 2.89 13.04 5.92
CA PHE A 91 3.53 14.36 5.83
C PHE A 91 2.49 15.42 5.46
N THR A 92 1.70 15.13 4.42
CA THR A 92 0.69 16.04 3.87
C THR A 92 -0.45 16.26 4.85
N ASN A 93 -0.96 17.49 4.88
CA ASN A 93 -2.09 17.85 5.71
C ASN A 93 -3.41 17.26 5.16
N MET A 94 -4.02 16.36 5.92
CA MET A 94 -5.32 15.75 5.61
C MET A 94 -6.52 16.55 6.16
N THR A 95 -6.27 17.58 6.95
CA THR A 95 -7.28 18.38 7.66
C THR A 95 -7.11 19.86 7.33
N PRO A 96 -7.81 20.36 6.29
CA PRO A 96 -7.72 21.76 5.89
C PRO A 96 -7.96 22.72 7.07
N GLY A 97 -7.04 23.64 7.29
CA GLY A 97 -7.12 24.63 8.37
C GLY A 97 -6.51 24.20 9.71
N ASP A 98 -6.10 22.94 9.87
CA ASP A 98 -5.36 22.49 11.04
C ASP A 98 -3.85 22.74 10.86
N PRO A 99 -3.21 23.63 11.63
CA PRO A 99 -1.77 23.87 11.54
C PRO A 99 -0.92 22.66 11.99
N ASN A 100 -1.52 21.68 12.69
CA ASN A 100 -0.86 20.45 13.13
C ASN A 100 -1.28 19.21 12.31
N GLY A 101 -2.03 19.39 11.22
CA GLY A 101 -2.58 18.29 10.43
C GLY A 101 -1.56 17.56 9.53
N GLY A 102 -0.30 18.02 9.50
CA GLY A 102 0.81 17.43 8.74
C GLY A 102 2.17 17.85 9.29
N GLY A 103 3.26 17.42 8.65
CA GLY A 103 4.65 17.67 9.05
C GLY A 103 5.46 16.42 9.33
#